data_AF-A0A6P1GI61-F1
#
_entry.id   AF-A0A6P1GI61-F1
#
_cell.length_a   1.000
_cell.length_b   1.000
_cell.length_c   1.000
_cell.angle_alpha   90.00
_cell.angle_beta   90.00
_cell.angle_gamma   90.00
#
_symmetry.space_group_name_H-M   'P 1'
#
loop_
_entity.id
_entity.type
_entity.pdbx_description
1 polymer ?
#
loop_
_entity_poly.entity_id
_entity_poly.type
_entity_poly.pdbx_seq_one_letter_code
_entity_poly.pdbx_strand_id
1 'polypeptide(L)'
;MSGYKLSARAAATEARWRGVAVDRKSAGYTSRELSITDPNGWLPDRFTAGERVSPVTVIGMSATWACVNFWAGNIASLPLVIYRRGPSGVPVEDRTHWLYALLHHSPNFDQSAFDFWEFIAASIELHGNAFAHIRRSGNGRITSLIPVPPQLMAVRRLDNGDIEYSWTQDNSYHRVTQESVLHIRGPLGGPLGGLSPITACAATFGQALASDRAAGELFANGVRPSGVMTKEGVPLNKEQRQELERLLQEKFMGSMNAGRPMLIDGGLKWEQLSISPKDAELIDSRKLSALQICQIFDVDPHLVGMTEGNTTLGSSITDQTNSVMKFKLRKRLKRIEAAIEKQLLTPSDLAAGISIEFNVEGFLRADSKGRADYYEIMKQFMTRNEIRALEGLPPVEGGDVLTIQMQDVPLRDAISGQGRANGRA
;
A
#
# COMPACT_ATOMS: atom_id res chain seq x y z
N MET A 1 -55.61 -18.33 -36.71
CA MET A 1 -56.86 -17.68 -37.16
C MET A 1 -56.50 -16.36 -37.80
N SER A 2 -56.56 -16.27 -39.12
CA SER A 2 -56.26 -15.05 -39.89
C SER A 2 -57.59 -14.49 -40.40
N GLY A 3 -57.93 -13.25 -40.02
CA GLY A 3 -59.18 -12.64 -40.52
C GLY A 3 -59.79 -11.49 -39.70
N TYR A 4 -59.23 -11.08 -38.55
CA TYR A 4 -59.76 -9.91 -37.83
C TYR A 4 -59.05 -8.62 -38.26
N LYS A 5 -59.83 -7.61 -38.70
CA LYS A 5 -59.36 -6.25 -38.95
C LYS A 5 -59.23 -5.51 -37.63
N LEU A 6 -58.00 -5.26 -37.19
CA LEU A 6 -57.70 -4.45 -36.01
C LEU A 6 -57.94 -2.97 -36.31
N SER A 7 -58.39 -2.22 -35.30
CA SER A 7 -58.47 -0.76 -35.40
C SER A 7 -57.07 -0.15 -35.56
N ALA A 8 -56.94 1.02 -36.19
CA ALA A 8 -55.64 1.64 -36.47
C ALA A 8 -54.76 1.81 -35.22
N ARG A 9 -55.40 2.07 -34.06
CA ARG A 9 -54.72 2.18 -32.76
C ARG A 9 -54.28 0.81 -32.22
N ALA A 10 -55.08 -0.23 -32.44
CA ALA A 10 -54.75 -1.59 -32.04
C ALA A 10 -53.65 -2.20 -32.93
N ALA A 11 -53.66 -1.92 -34.24
CA ALA A 11 -52.63 -2.33 -35.17
C ALA A 11 -51.27 -1.66 -34.88
N ALA A 12 -51.27 -0.36 -34.55
CA ALA A 12 -50.07 0.35 -34.12
C ALA A 12 -49.51 -0.18 -32.79
N THR A 13 -50.40 -0.59 -31.88
CA THR A 13 -50.00 -1.21 -30.61
C THR A 13 -49.42 -2.60 -30.85
N GLU A 14 -50.06 -3.43 -31.68
CA GLU A 14 -49.57 -4.78 -31.99
C GLU A 14 -48.23 -4.75 -32.74
N ALA A 15 -48.02 -3.79 -33.66
CA ALA A 15 -46.73 -3.56 -34.30
C ALA A 15 -45.64 -3.17 -33.29
N ARG A 16 -45.99 -2.40 -32.26
CA ARG A 16 -45.10 -2.03 -31.15
C ARG A 16 -44.76 -3.23 -30.25
N TRP A 17 -45.65 -4.20 -30.13
CA TRP A 17 -45.42 -5.45 -29.37
C TRP A 17 -44.64 -6.50 -30.15
N ARG A 18 -44.83 -6.62 -31.47
CA ARG A 18 -44.09 -7.57 -32.32
C ARG A 18 -42.62 -7.18 -32.56
N GLY A 19 -42.27 -5.91 -32.35
CA GLY A 19 -40.89 -5.42 -32.45
C GLY A 19 -40.03 -5.61 -31.20
N VAL A 20 -40.60 -6.09 -30.09
CA VAL A 20 -39.83 -6.37 -28.88
C VAL A 20 -39.77 -7.88 -28.70
N ALA A 21 -38.67 -8.47 -29.16
CA ALA A 21 -38.26 -9.81 -28.73
C ALA A 21 -37.89 -9.73 -27.24
N VAL A 22 -38.91 -9.68 -26.37
CA VAL A 22 -38.72 -9.87 -24.94
C VAL A 22 -38.55 -11.36 -24.73
N ASP A 23 -37.30 -11.78 -24.61
CA ASP A 23 -36.97 -13.09 -24.09
C ASP A 23 -37.58 -13.24 -22.69
N ARG A 24 -38.63 -14.05 -22.58
CA ARG A 24 -39.48 -14.19 -21.38
C ARG A 24 -38.82 -15.00 -20.26
N LYS A 25 -37.48 -15.01 -20.20
CA LYS A 25 -36.68 -15.60 -19.11
C LYS A 25 -35.58 -14.69 -18.56
N SER A 26 -35.52 -13.41 -18.90
CA SER A 26 -34.68 -12.44 -18.18
C SER A 26 -35.50 -11.74 -17.10
N ALA A 27 -35.84 -12.46 -16.03
CA ALA A 27 -35.98 -11.78 -14.74
C ALA A 27 -34.63 -11.09 -14.51
N GLY A 28 -34.62 -9.76 -14.43
CA GLY A 28 -33.42 -8.93 -14.46
C GLY A 28 -32.44 -9.27 -13.34
N TYR A 29 -31.62 -10.28 -13.54
CA TYR A 29 -30.25 -10.26 -13.08
C TYR A 29 -29.55 -9.26 -14.00
N THR A 30 -29.24 -8.08 -13.47
CA THR A 30 -28.08 -7.34 -13.95
C THR A 30 -26.87 -8.23 -13.69
N SER A 31 -26.60 -9.19 -14.58
CA SER A 31 -25.33 -9.89 -14.60
C SER A 31 -24.30 -8.86 -14.99
N ARG A 32 -23.62 -8.26 -14.01
CA ARG A 32 -22.36 -7.61 -14.27
C ARG A 32 -21.45 -8.69 -14.85
N GLU A 33 -21.04 -8.53 -16.11
CA GLU A 33 -19.96 -9.33 -16.64
C GLU A 33 -18.69 -8.93 -15.87
N LEU A 34 -18.35 -9.73 -14.87
CA LEU A 34 -17.10 -9.60 -14.14
C LEU A 34 -15.97 -9.93 -15.11
N SER A 35 -15.44 -8.91 -15.77
CA SER A 35 -14.30 -9.05 -16.67
C SER A 35 -13.03 -8.55 -15.99
N ILE A 36 -11.93 -9.27 -16.19
CA ILE A 36 -10.60 -8.81 -15.80
C ILE A 36 -10.20 -7.50 -16.50
N THR A 37 -10.83 -7.18 -17.64
CA THR A 37 -10.55 -5.99 -18.43
C THR A 37 -11.33 -4.74 -17.99
N ASP A 38 -12.38 -4.90 -17.20
CA ASP A 38 -13.17 -3.79 -16.65
C ASP A 38 -13.07 -3.77 -15.11
N PRO A 39 -12.17 -2.95 -14.54
CA PRO A 39 -12.04 -2.77 -13.10
C PRO A 39 -13.36 -2.36 -12.43
N ASN A 40 -14.23 -1.63 -13.14
CA ASN A 40 -15.48 -1.13 -12.58
C ASN A 40 -16.52 -2.23 -12.36
N GLY A 41 -16.40 -3.36 -13.06
CA GLY A 41 -17.25 -4.53 -12.86
C GLY A 41 -17.09 -5.17 -11.48
N TRP A 42 -15.93 -4.97 -10.83
CA TRP A 42 -15.60 -5.53 -9.51
C TRP A 42 -16.11 -4.68 -8.35
N LEU A 43 -16.68 -3.50 -8.60
CA LEU A 43 -17.11 -2.57 -7.56
C LEU A 43 -18.42 -3.06 -6.91
N PRO A 44 -18.55 -3.01 -5.58
CA PRO A 44 -19.81 -3.36 -4.91
C PRO A 44 -20.92 -2.33 -5.17
N ASP A 45 -22.16 -2.78 -5.34
CA ASP A 45 -23.33 -1.92 -5.61
C ASP A 45 -23.80 -1.09 -4.40
N ARG A 46 -23.41 -1.46 -3.18
CA ARG A 46 -23.82 -0.78 -1.94
C ARG A 46 -22.73 -0.85 -0.89
N PHE A 47 -22.55 0.26 -0.15
CA PHE A 47 -21.79 0.27 1.10
C PHE A 47 -22.58 -0.50 2.15
N THR A 48 -22.13 -1.70 2.50
CA THR A 48 -22.87 -2.68 3.31
C THR A 48 -23.06 -2.30 4.77
N ALA A 49 -22.24 -1.37 5.29
CA ALA A 49 -22.29 -0.95 6.70
C ALA A 49 -22.87 0.47 6.90
N GLY A 50 -23.36 1.14 5.86
CA GLY A 50 -23.88 2.51 5.95
C GLY A 50 -22.80 3.60 6.10
N GLU A 51 -21.54 3.23 6.32
CA GLU A 51 -20.42 4.16 6.41
C GLU A 51 -19.89 4.57 5.02
N ARG A 52 -19.50 5.85 4.91
CA ARG A 52 -18.92 6.39 3.67
C ARG A 52 -17.45 6.00 3.58
N VAL A 53 -17.15 5.04 2.70
CA VAL A 53 -15.78 4.60 2.44
C VAL A 53 -15.16 5.44 1.33
N SER A 54 -14.04 6.07 1.64
CA SER A 54 -13.22 6.83 0.71
C SER A 54 -11.77 6.79 1.15
N PRO A 55 -10.80 7.05 0.27
CA PRO A 55 -9.39 7.16 0.66
C PRO A 55 -9.15 8.12 1.84
N VAL A 56 -9.90 9.22 1.91
CA VAL A 56 -9.80 10.21 3.01
C VAL A 56 -10.34 9.67 4.34
N THR A 57 -11.41 8.87 4.32
CA THR A 57 -11.96 8.30 5.56
C THR A 57 -11.12 7.13 6.06
N VAL A 58 -10.61 6.32 5.13
CA VAL A 58 -9.85 5.11 5.43
C VAL A 58 -8.41 5.41 5.89
N ILE A 59 -7.78 6.47 5.37
CA ILE A 59 -6.43 6.88 5.81
C ILE A 59 -6.38 7.35 7.27
N GLY A 60 -7.52 7.79 7.83
CA GLY A 60 -7.62 8.14 9.24
C GLY A 60 -7.51 6.94 10.20
N MET A 61 -7.63 5.71 9.68
CA MET A 61 -7.41 4.50 10.47
C MET A 61 -5.92 4.23 10.62
N SER A 62 -5.47 3.95 11.85
CA SER A 62 -4.05 3.74 12.15
C SER A 62 -3.42 2.60 11.34
N ALA A 63 -4.14 1.49 11.16
CA ALA A 63 -3.67 0.35 10.38
C ALA A 63 -3.47 0.71 8.89
N THR A 64 -4.40 1.44 8.29
CA THR A 64 -4.28 1.91 6.91
C THR A 64 -3.11 2.87 6.76
N TRP A 65 -3.01 3.88 7.63
CA TRP A 65 -1.92 4.85 7.62
C TRP A 65 -0.56 4.17 7.71
N ALA A 66 -0.41 3.22 8.65
CA ALA A 66 0.83 2.48 8.82
C ALA A 66 1.18 1.64 7.57
N CYS A 67 0.21 0.96 6.96
CA CYS A 67 0.45 0.15 5.76
C CYS A 67 0.84 0.99 4.53
N VAL A 68 0.14 2.11 4.30
CA VAL A 68 0.40 2.99 3.16
C VAL A 68 1.75 3.67 3.31
N ASN A 69 2.06 4.21 4.50
CA ASN A 69 3.37 4.81 4.75
C ASN A 69 4.51 3.81 4.71
N PHE A 70 4.28 2.58 5.19
CA PHE A 70 5.28 1.52 5.09
C PHE A 70 5.66 1.30 3.62
N TRP A 71 4.70 1.12 2.71
CA TRP A 71 5.03 0.92 1.30
C TRP A 71 5.56 2.18 0.63
N ALA A 72 4.91 3.32 0.83
CA ALA A 72 5.29 4.57 0.19
C ALA A 72 6.72 5.00 0.59
N GLY A 73 7.04 4.97 1.89
CA GLY A 73 8.37 5.31 2.39
C GLY A 73 9.45 4.32 1.98
N ASN A 74 9.16 3.00 1.97
CA ASN A 74 10.14 2.01 1.53
C ASN A 74 10.38 2.02 0.02
N ILE A 75 9.39 2.38 -0.80
CA ILE A 75 9.58 2.53 -2.25
C ILE A 75 10.34 3.84 -2.54
N ALA A 76 9.98 4.93 -1.86
CA ALA A 76 10.61 6.23 -2.04
C ALA A 76 12.08 6.28 -1.59
N SER A 77 12.45 5.45 -0.59
CA SER A 77 13.83 5.37 -0.11
C SER A 77 14.78 4.66 -1.08
N LEU A 78 14.25 3.93 -2.07
CA LEU A 78 15.05 3.25 -3.07
C LEU A 78 15.45 4.20 -4.19
N PRO A 79 16.75 4.34 -4.49
CA PRO A 79 17.17 5.15 -5.62
C PRO A 79 16.79 4.44 -6.93
N LEU A 80 16.16 5.20 -7.84
CA LEU A 80 15.85 4.72 -9.18
C LEU A 80 17.05 4.99 -10.09
N VAL A 81 17.65 3.92 -10.60
CA VAL A 81 18.93 3.95 -11.33
C VAL A 81 18.68 3.59 -12.79
N ILE A 82 19.42 4.25 -13.68
CA ILE A 82 19.41 3.94 -15.11
C ILE A 82 20.61 3.07 -15.41
N TYR A 83 20.37 1.95 -16.07
CA TYR A 83 21.41 1.04 -16.56
C TYR A 83 21.47 1.10 -18.07
N ARG A 84 22.68 0.90 -18.61
CA ARG A 84 22.93 0.67 -20.03
C ARG A 84 23.58 -0.70 -20.18
N ARG A 85 23.25 -1.40 -21.26
CA ARG A 85 23.96 -2.63 -21.64
C ARG A 85 25.44 -2.34 -21.89
N GLY A 86 26.30 -2.80 -20.99
CA GLY A 86 27.75 -2.64 -21.05
C GLY A 86 28.44 -3.69 -21.94
N PRO A 87 29.78 -3.61 -22.03
CA PRO A 87 30.59 -4.63 -22.72
C PRO A 87 30.28 -6.02 -22.17
N SER A 88 30.18 -7.02 -23.06
CA SER A 88 29.81 -8.40 -22.71
C SER A 88 28.37 -8.61 -22.18
N GLY A 89 27.50 -7.59 -22.27
CA GLY A 89 26.09 -7.70 -21.91
C GLY A 89 25.78 -7.50 -20.42
N VAL A 90 26.77 -7.09 -19.63
CA VAL A 90 26.58 -6.76 -18.21
C VAL A 90 25.99 -5.35 -18.09
N PRO A 91 24.88 -5.14 -17.35
CA PRO A 91 24.33 -3.80 -17.11
C PRO A 91 25.32 -2.92 -16.33
N VAL A 92 25.55 -1.70 -16.81
CA VAL A 92 26.39 -0.70 -16.14
C VAL A 92 25.54 0.54 -15.86
N GLU A 93 25.69 1.12 -14.67
CA GLU A 93 24.98 2.35 -14.29
C GLU A 93 25.35 3.50 -15.24
N ASP A 94 24.34 4.13 -15.84
CA ASP A 94 24.49 5.26 -16.77
C ASP A 94 24.00 6.56 -16.13
N ARG A 95 24.91 7.23 -15.42
CA ARG A 95 24.67 8.55 -14.81
C ARG A 95 24.64 9.69 -15.82
N THR A 96 25.05 9.44 -17.06
CA THR A 96 25.11 10.47 -18.11
C THR A 96 23.78 10.64 -18.85
N HIS A 97 22.88 9.67 -18.70
CA HIS A 97 21.58 9.74 -19.31
C HIS A 97 20.75 10.89 -18.72
N TRP A 98 20.06 11.64 -19.59
CA TRP A 98 19.34 12.85 -19.20
C TRP A 98 18.17 12.58 -18.23
N LEU A 99 17.56 11.39 -18.27
CA LEU A 99 16.55 10.98 -17.29
C LEU A 99 17.12 10.69 -15.91
N TYR A 100 18.44 10.43 -15.77
CA TYR A 100 19.02 10.05 -14.48
C TYR A 100 18.80 11.16 -13.47
N ALA A 101 19.18 12.40 -13.81
CA ALA A 101 19.01 13.53 -12.91
C ALA A 101 17.53 13.80 -12.58
N LEU A 102 16.64 13.61 -13.54
CA LEU A 102 15.20 13.81 -13.37
C LEU A 102 14.61 12.79 -12.39
N LEU A 103 14.89 11.50 -12.58
CA LEU A 103 14.26 10.44 -11.80
C LEU A 103 14.93 10.20 -10.44
N HIS A 104 16.25 10.41 -10.37
CA HIS A 104 17.06 10.13 -9.18
C HIS A 104 17.16 11.32 -8.22
N HIS A 105 17.23 12.56 -8.72
CA HIS A 105 17.46 13.74 -7.88
C HIS A 105 16.20 14.59 -7.68
N SER A 106 15.59 15.08 -8.76
CA SER A 106 14.52 16.07 -8.69
C SER A 106 13.59 15.94 -9.90
N PRO A 107 12.45 15.23 -9.74
CA PRO A 107 11.47 15.07 -10.82
C PRO A 107 10.77 16.37 -11.20
N ASN A 108 10.66 17.31 -10.28
CA ASN A 108 10.09 18.63 -10.51
C ASN A 108 10.72 19.67 -9.58
N PHE A 109 10.39 20.94 -9.78
CA PHE A 109 10.97 22.06 -9.03
C PHE A 109 10.60 22.05 -7.54
N ASP A 110 9.41 21.54 -7.19
CA ASP A 110 8.83 21.66 -5.85
C ASP A 110 9.21 20.50 -4.92
N GLN A 111 9.57 19.34 -5.48
CA GLN A 111 9.71 18.07 -4.77
C GLN A 111 11.07 17.41 -5.00
N SER A 112 11.57 16.75 -3.96
CA SER A 112 12.67 15.79 -4.11
C SER A 112 12.19 14.51 -4.79
N ALA A 113 13.13 13.68 -5.26
CA ALA A 113 12.79 12.35 -5.76
C ALA A 113 12.04 11.51 -4.71
N PHE A 114 12.40 11.63 -3.43
CA PHE A 114 11.72 10.94 -2.34
C PHE A 114 10.24 11.32 -2.26
N ASP A 115 9.93 12.62 -2.17
CA ASP A 115 8.54 13.10 -2.03
C ASP A 115 7.69 12.72 -3.24
N PHE A 116 8.28 12.74 -4.44
CA PHE A 116 7.59 12.35 -5.67
C PHE A 116 7.27 10.85 -5.68
N TRP A 117 8.24 9.98 -5.39
CA TRP A 117 8.03 8.53 -5.39
C TRP A 117 7.11 8.09 -4.25
N GLU A 118 7.17 8.77 -3.09
CA GLU A 118 6.25 8.56 -1.99
C GLU A 118 4.81 8.87 -2.41
N PHE A 119 4.59 10.02 -3.07
CA PHE A 119 3.30 10.39 -3.61
C PHE A 119 2.77 9.38 -4.64
N ILE A 120 3.63 8.93 -5.56
CA ILE A 120 3.27 7.94 -6.58
C ILE A 120 2.88 6.60 -5.94
N ALA A 121 3.69 6.10 -5.02
CA ALA A 121 3.41 4.85 -4.32
C ALA A 121 2.12 4.93 -3.50
N ALA A 122 1.93 6.00 -2.70
CA ALA A 122 0.70 6.22 -1.95
C ALA A 122 -0.53 6.32 -2.87
N SER A 123 -0.39 6.99 -4.01
CA SER A 123 -1.47 7.10 -5.01
C SER A 123 -1.88 5.73 -5.58
N ILE A 124 -0.91 4.85 -5.86
CA ILE A 124 -1.18 3.48 -6.31
C ILE A 124 -1.90 2.68 -5.22
N GLU A 125 -1.44 2.71 -3.98
CA GLU A 125 -2.05 1.91 -2.90
C GLU A 125 -3.45 2.41 -2.52
N LEU A 126 -3.70 3.72 -2.55
CA LEU A 126 -5.00 4.30 -2.19
C LEU A 126 -6.02 4.26 -3.35
N HIS A 127 -5.60 4.69 -4.54
CA HIS A 127 -6.50 4.92 -5.68
C HIS A 127 -6.35 3.88 -6.79
N GLY A 128 -5.39 2.96 -6.67
CA GLY A 128 -5.08 1.99 -7.73
C GLY A 128 -4.44 2.62 -8.96
N ASN A 129 -4.14 3.92 -8.95
CA ASN A 129 -3.59 4.65 -10.09
C ASN A 129 -2.74 5.83 -9.61
N ALA A 130 -1.63 6.08 -10.30
CA ALA A 130 -0.83 7.28 -10.10
C ALA A 130 -0.56 7.97 -11.43
N PHE A 131 -0.57 9.30 -11.40
CA PHE A 131 -0.42 10.14 -12.59
C PHE A 131 0.63 11.21 -12.35
N ALA A 132 1.42 11.49 -13.39
CA ALA A 132 2.23 12.69 -13.46
C ALA A 132 2.15 13.31 -14.86
N HIS A 133 1.95 14.61 -14.92
CA HIS A 133 1.99 15.38 -16.16
C HIS A 133 3.45 15.55 -16.61
N ILE A 134 3.74 15.10 -17.82
CA ILE A 134 5.07 15.14 -18.43
C ILE A 134 5.23 16.48 -19.16
N ARG A 135 6.06 17.37 -18.64
CA ARG A 135 6.46 18.57 -19.39
C ARG A 135 7.69 18.28 -20.22
N ARG A 136 7.67 18.76 -21.47
CA ARG A 136 8.78 18.66 -22.40
C ARG A 136 9.29 20.05 -22.78
N SER A 137 10.59 20.15 -23.02
CA SER A 137 11.21 21.31 -23.65
C SER A 137 10.90 21.34 -25.15
N GLY A 138 11.17 22.46 -25.81
CA GLY A 138 10.96 22.63 -27.26
C GLY A 138 11.74 21.63 -28.13
N ASN A 139 12.77 20.98 -27.59
CA ASN A 139 13.51 19.90 -28.25
C ASN A 139 12.93 18.48 -28.01
N GLY A 140 11.76 18.38 -27.37
CA GLY A 140 11.08 17.11 -27.08
C GLY A 140 11.60 16.34 -25.86
N ARG A 141 12.67 16.82 -25.19
CA ARG A 141 13.17 16.18 -23.96
C ARG A 141 12.26 16.48 -22.77
N ILE A 142 12.08 15.49 -21.90
CA ILE A 142 11.27 15.66 -20.68
C ILE A 142 12.08 16.50 -19.68
N THR A 143 11.46 17.56 -19.18
CA THR A 143 12.06 18.50 -18.23
C THR A 143 11.55 18.32 -16.81
N SER A 144 10.29 17.93 -16.65
CA SER A 144 9.68 17.76 -15.32
C SER A 144 8.50 16.80 -15.35
N LEU A 145 8.32 16.07 -14.24
CA LEU A 145 7.18 15.22 -13.93
C LEU A 145 6.39 15.85 -12.79
N ILE A 146 5.22 16.41 -13.09
CA ILE A 146 4.38 17.09 -12.10
C ILE A 146 3.32 16.11 -11.62
N PRO A 147 3.29 15.70 -10.34
CA PRO A 147 2.26 14.78 -9.86
C PRO A 147 0.87 15.38 -10.01
N VAL A 148 -0.09 14.56 -10.44
CA VAL A 148 -1.50 14.94 -10.52
C VAL A 148 -2.29 14.04 -9.58
N PRO A 149 -3.05 14.60 -8.62
CA PRO A 149 -3.91 13.82 -7.74
C PRO A 149 -4.88 12.92 -8.52
N PRO A 150 -4.90 11.60 -8.28
CA PRO A 150 -5.76 10.68 -9.01
C PRO A 150 -7.25 11.01 -8.95
N GLN A 151 -7.70 11.67 -7.89
CA GLN A 151 -9.10 12.05 -7.68
C GLN A 151 -9.58 13.14 -8.65
N LEU A 152 -8.65 13.92 -9.21
CA LEU A 152 -8.93 14.96 -10.19
C LEU A 152 -8.86 14.44 -11.63
N MET A 153 -8.32 13.24 -11.83
CA MET A 153 -8.03 12.68 -13.15
C MET A 153 -9.22 11.88 -13.68
N ALA A 154 -9.66 12.24 -14.89
CA ALA A 154 -10.57 11.44 -15.69
C ALA A 154 -9.83 10.85 -16.89
N VAL A 155 -9.95 9.53 -17.07
CA VAL A 155 -9.32 8.78 -18.15
C VAL A 155 -10.41 8.18 -19.04
N ARG A 156 -10.34 8.43 -20.34
CA ARG A 156 -11.26 7.82 -21.31
C ARG A 156 -10.53 7.37 -22.57
N ARG A 157 -11.11 6.38 -23.24
CA ARG A 157 -10.68 6.01 -24.59
C ARG A 157 -11.49 6.81 -25.60
N LEU A 158 -10.81 7.42 -26.55
CA LEU A 158 -11.40 8.11 -27.69
C LEU A 158 -11.78 7.10 -28.77
N ASP A 159 -12.64 7.52 -29.70
CA ASP A 159 -13.12 6.66 -30.81
C ASP A 159 -11.98 6.20 -31.74
N ASN A 160 -10.90 6.98 -31.81
CA ASN A 160 -9.69 6.64 -32.57
C ASN A 160 -8.79 5.60 -31.86
N GLY A 161 -9.14 5.20 -30.63
CA GLY A 161 -8.40 4.23 -29.82
C GLY A 161 -7.38 4.84 -28.85
N ASP A 162 -7.08 6.13 -28.96
CA ASP A 162 -6.16 6.84 -28.07
C ASP A 162 -6.77 7.01 -26.68
N ILE A 163 -5.90 7.10 -25.67
CA ILE A 163 -6.31 7.41 -24.30
C ILE A 163 -6.15 8.90 -24.07
N GLU A 164 -7.23 9.52 -23.62
CA GLU A 164 -7.28 10.91 -23.21
C GLU A 164 -7.35 11.02 -21.70
N TYR A 165 -6.59 11.99 -21.19
CA TYR A 165 -6.51 12.36 -19.80
C TYR A 165 -7.03 13.78 -19.64
N SER A 166 -7.87 13.99 -18.65
CA SER A 166 -8.32 15.35 -18.32
C SER A 166 -8.41 15.56 -16.81
N TRP A 167 -8.02 16.74 -16.36
CA TRP A 167 -8.11 17.16 -14.97
C TRP A 167 -8.23 18.67 -14.89
N THR A 168 -8.71 19.17 -13.75
CA THR A 168 -8.74 20.61 -13.45
C THR A 168 -7.85 20.89 -12.26
N GLN A 169 -6.91 21.81 -12.41
CA GLN A 169 -6.00 22.23 -11.34
C GLN A 169 -5.77 23.74 -11.48
N ASP A 170 -5.78 24.48 -10.37
CA ASP A 170 -5.54 25.93 -10.34
C ASP A 170 -6.41 26.72 -11.35
N ASN A 171 -7.71 26.39 -11.40
CA ASN A 171 -8.70 26.91 -12.36
C ASN A 171 -8.36 26.70 -13.85
N SER A 172 -7.39 25.85 -14.15
CA SER A 172 -7.02 25.49 -15.52
C SER A 172 -7.51 24.08 -15.84
N TYR A 173 -8.26 23.97 -16.93
CA TYR A 173 -8.68 22.68 -17.48
C TYR A 173 -7.60 22.14 -18.40
N HIS A 174 -7.06 20.97 -18.07
CA HIS A 174 -6.08 20.28 -18.88
C HIS A 174 -6.75 19.10 -19.58
N ARG A 175 -6.49 18.96 -20.87
CA ARG A 175 -6.94 17.84 -21.70
C ARG A 175 -5.80 17.46 -22.62
N VAL A 176 -5.25 16.26 -22.41
CA VAL A 176 -4.02 15.80 -23.06
C VAL A 176 -4.12 14.34 -23.44
N THR A 177 -3.27 13.92 -24.37
CA THR A 177 -3.16 12.54 -24.82
C THR A 177 -2.16 11.75 -23.96
N GLN A 178 -2.15 10.43 -24.15
CA GLN A 178 -1.28 9.49 -23.44
C GLN A 178 0.22 9.86 -23.45
N GLU A 179 0.70 10.55 -24.48
CA GLU A 179 2.12 10.93 -24.56
C GLU A 179 2.53 11.95 -23.49
N SER A 180 1.58 12.73 -22.97
CA SER A 180 1.84 13.81 -22.01
C SER A 180 1.60 13.40 -20.56
N VAL A 181 1.18 12.15 -20.28
CA VAL A 181 0.89 11.70 -18.91
C VAL A 181 1.62 10.40 -18.63
N LEU A 182 2.43 10.40 -17.57
CA LEU A 182 2.94 9.18 -16.96
C LEU A 182 1.81 8.57 -16.14
N HIS A 183 1.22 7.48 -16.64
CA HIS A 183 0.18 6.73 -15.95
C HIS A 183 0.73 5.40 -15.44
N ILE A 184 0.81 5.26 -14.11
CA ILE A 184 1.18 4.01 -13.46
C ILE A 184 -0.09 3.35 -12.94
N ARG A 185 -0.42 2.20 -13.53
CA ARG A 185 -1.64 1.45 -13.25
C ARG A 185 -1.41 0.46 -12.13
N GLY A 186 -2.29 0.44 -11.15
CA GLY A 186 -2.32 -0.51 -10.05
C GLY A 186 -2.79 -1.91 -10.45
N PRO A 187 -2.98 -2.81 -9.47
CA PRO A 187 -3.34 -4.20 -9.72
C PRO A 187 -4.73 -4.35 -10.35
N LEU A 188 -4.96 -5.51 -10.97
CA LEU A 188 -6.28 -5.96 -11.45
C LEU A 188 -7.03 -4.91 -12.29
N GLY A 189 -6.41 -4.41 -13.35
CA GLY A 189 -7.10 -3.50 -14.25
C GLY A 189 -6.60 -3.47 -15.69
N GLY A 190 -7.32 -2.67 -16.48
CA GLY A 190 -7.17 -2.60 -17.93
C GLY A 190 -6.35 -1.40 -18.41
N PRO A 191 -6.41 -1.08 -19.71
CA PRO A 191 -5.68 0.05 -20.30
C PRO A 191 -6.04 1.41 -19.66
N LEU A 192 -7.25 1.54 -19.14
CA LEU A 192 -7.80 2.78 -18.57
C LEU A 192 -7.38 3.00 -17.11
N GLY A 193 -6.98 1.97 -16.38
CA GLY A 193 -6.60 2.10 -14.97
C GLY A 193 -6.59 0.78 -14.22
N GLY A 194 -5.93 0.79 -13.06
CA GLY A 194 -5.97 -0.27 -12.05
C GLY A 194 -7.14 -0.13 -11.09
N LEU A 195 -7.41 -1.21 -10.36
CA LEU A 195 -8.42 -1.27 -9.31
C LEU A 195 -7.86 -0.71 -7.99
N SER A 196 -8.61 0.20 -7.35
CA SER A 196 -8.29 0.70 -6.01
C SER A 196 -8.54 -0.41 -4.98
N PRO A 197 -7.55 -0.79 -4.14
CA PRO A 197 -7.75 -1.73 -3.04
C PRO A 197 -8.86 -1.30 -2.08
N ILE A 198 -8.97 0.01 -1.83
CA ILE A 198 -10.01 0.59 -0.97
C ILE A 198 -11.40 0.37 -1.57
N THR A 199 -11.54 0.55 -2.88
CA THR A 199 -12.84 0.41 -3.54
C THR A 199 -13.21 -1.08 -3.70
N ALA A 200 -12.23 -1.94 -3.99
CA ALA A 200 -12.42 -3.39 -4.05
C ALA A 200 -12.85 -3.99 -2.70
N CYS A 201 -12.21 -3.54 -1.62
CA CYS A 201 -12.46 -4.03 -0.26
C CYS A 201 -13.32 -3.07 0.57
N ALA A 202 -14.17 -2.26 -0.08
CA ALA A 202 -14.94 -1.22 0.58
C ALA A 202 -15.87 -1.77 1.68
N ALA A 203 -16.39 -3.00 1.53
CA ALA A 203 -17.19 -3.65 2.56
C ALA A 203 -16.42 -3.87 3.86
N THR A 204 -15.17 -4.34 3.78
CA THR A 204 -14.29 -4.59 4.93
C THR A 204 -13.93 -3.28 5.64
N PHE A 205 -13.56 -2.24 4.88
CA PHE A 205 -13.29 -0.92 5.45
C PHE A 205 -14.54 -0.31 6.08
N GLY A 206 -15.71 -0.48 5.47
CA GLY A 206 -16.98 0.00 6.03
C GLY A 206 -17.33 -0.67 7.35
N GLN A 207 -17.11 -1.98 7.46
CA GLN A 207 -17.29 -2.72 8.72
C GLN A 207 -16.34 -2.23 9.80
N ALA A 208 -15.05 -2.05 9.47
CA ALA A 208 -14.06 -1.60 10.43
C ALA A 208 -14.34 -0.16 10.93
N LEU A 209 -14.71 0.75 10.02
CA LEU A 209 -15.14 2.11 10.37
C LEU A 209 -16.38 2.11 11.27
N ALA A 210 -17.39 1.29 10.95
CA ALA A 210 -18.60 1.19 11.76
C ALA A 210 -18.30 0.65 13.17
N SER A 211 -17.42 -0.36 13.28
CA SER A 211 -16.96 -0.89 14.56
C SER A 211 -16.21 0.15 15.39
N ASP A 212 -15.28 0.90 14.77
CA ASP A 212 -14.55 1.98 15.45
C ASP A 212 -15.48 3.11 15.89
N ARG A 213 -16.47 3.46 15.07
CA ARG A 213 -17.49 4.46 15.42
C ARG A 213 -18.36 4.00 16.58
N ALA A 214 -18.87 2.77 16.54
CA ALA A 214 -19.68 2.21 17.62
C ALA A 214 -18.88 2.15 18.94
N ALA A 215 -17.59 1.79 18.86
CA ALA A 215 -16.69 1.86 20.00
C ALA A 215 -16.54 3.30 20.51
N GLY A 216 -16.25 4.25 19.61
CA GLY A 216 -16.11 5.67 19.93
C GLY A 216 -17.37 6.25 20.58
N GLU A 217 -18.55 5.94 20.05
CA GLU A 217 -19.84 6.37 20.60
C GLU A 217 -20.12 5.72 21.97
N LEU A 218 -19.77 4.45 22.17
CA LEU A 218 -19.86 3.79 23.47
C LEU A 218 -18.97 4.49 24.52
N PHE A 219 -17.76 4.88 24.14
CA PHE A 219 -16.84 5.61 25.03
C PHE A 219 -17.27 7.06 25.25
N ALA A 220 -17.75 7.74 24.22
CA ALA A 220 -18.14 9.15 24.26
C ALA A 220 -19.46 9.37 25.00
N ASN A 221 -20.47 8.55 24.71
CA ASN A 221 -21.79 8.68 25.32
C ASN A 221 -21.82 8.24 26.78
N GLY A 222 -20.79 7.52 27.26
CA GLY A 222 -20.35 7.55 28.65
C GLY A 222 -21.37 7.18 29.74
N VAL A 223 -22.60 6.80 29.42
CA VAL A 223 -23.56 6.22 30.35
C VAL A 223 -23.36 4.71 30.30
N ARG A 224 -22.14 4.28 30.63
CA ARG A 224 -22.00 3.01 31.32
C ARG A 224 -22.54 3.31 32.72
N PRO A 225 -23.61 2.64 33.20
CA PRO A 225 -23.83 2.59 34.63
C PRO A 225 -22.56 1.95 35.19
N SER A 226 -21.62 2.76 35.68
CA SER A 226 -20.40 2.28 36.35
C SER A 226 -20.75 1.43 37.57
N GLY A 227 -22.02 1.49 37.98
CA GLY A 227 -22.70 0.57 38.83
C GLY A 227 -24.19 0.85 38.84
N VAL A 228 -24.93 -0.08 39.43
CA VAL A 228 -26.33 0.18 39.82
C VAL A 228 -26.31 0.56 41.28
N MET A 229 -26.93 1.68 41.63
CA MET A 229 -27.09 2.06 43.02
C MET A 229 -28.43 1.53 43.53
N THR A 230 -28.36 0.52 44.38
CA THR A 230 -29.53 -0.13 44.98
C THR A 230 -29.74 0.39 46.39
N LYS A 231 -31.00 0.56 46.79
CA LYS A 231 -31.40 0.90 48.17
C LYS A 231 -32.28 -0.22 48.69
N GLU A 232 -31.88 -0.87 49.77
CA GLU A 232 -32.76 -1.79 50.49
C GLU A 232 -33.69 -0.97 51.41
N GLY A 233 -35.01 -1.15 51.29
CA GLY A 233 -36.02 -0.49 52.15
C GLY A 233 -36.86 0.61 51.46
N VAL A 234 -37.02 1.76 52.10
CA VAL A 234 -37.97 2.82 51.69
C VAL A 234 -37.55 3.49 50.38
N PRO A 235 -38.45 3.57 49.37
CA PRO A 235 -38.16 4.20 48.08
C PRO A 235 -37.86 5.70 48.24
N LEU A 236 -36.96 6.21 47.40
CA LEU A 236 -36.60 7.63 47.35
C LEU A 236 -37.81 8.48 46.92
N ASN A 237 -37.99 9.64 47.55
CA ASN A 237 -38.97 10.64 47.09
C ASN A 237 -38.53 11.23 45.74
N LYS A 238 -39.47 11.77 44.94
CA LYS A 238 -39.20 12.30 43.58
C LYS A 238 -38.09 13.36 43.56
N GLU A 239 -38.11 14.27 44.53
CA GLU A 239 -37.12 15.36 44.66
C GLU A 239 -35.72 14.81 44.99
N GLN A 240 -35.65 13.82 45.87
CA GLN A 240 -34.39 13.17 46.24
C GLN A 240 -33.80 12.38 45.07
N ARG A 241 -34.64 11.75 44.24
CA ARG A 241 -34.20 11.05 43.03
C ARG A 241 -33.63 12.01 42.00
N GLN A 242 -34.31 13.12 41.72
CA GLN A 242 -33.83 14.13 40.77
C GLN A 242 -32.51 14.77 41.20
N GLU A 243 -32.37 15.08 42.49
CA GLU A 243 -31.12 15.63 43.01
C GLU A 243 -29.96 14.63 42.91
N LEU A 244 -30.22 13.35 43.17
CA LEU A 244 -29.24 12.29 43.06
C LEU A 244 -28.82 12.04 41.60
N GLU A 245 -29.78 12.05 40.66
CA GLU A 245 -29.51 11.94 39.22
C GLU A 245 -28.68 13.13 38.70
N ARG A 246 -28.98 14.35 39.17
CA ARG A 246 -28.20 15.56 38.85
C ARG A 246 -26.77 15.47 39.37
N LEU A 247 -26.60 15.09 40.64
CA LEU A 247 -25.27 14.90 41.26
C LEU A 247 -24.46 13.78 40.58
N LEU A 248 -25.13 12.71 40.14
CA LEU A 248 -24.51 11.63 39.36
C LEU A 248 -24.02 12.15 38.00
N GLN A 249 -24.87 12.89 37.28
CA GLN A 249 -24.50 13.46 35.98
C GLN A 249 -23.34 14.45 36.11
N GLU A 250 -23.38 15.38 37.07
CA GLU A 250 -22.32 16.37 37.27
C GLU A 250 -20.97 15.75 37.69
N LYS A 251 -21.00 14.72 38.55
CA LYS A 251 -19.78 14.15 39.13
C LYS A 251 -19.16 13.00 38.34
N PHE A 252 -19.92 12.35 37.45
CA PHE A 252 -19.48 11.14 36.75
C PHE A 252 -19.62 11.17 35.23
N MET A 253 -20.29 12.17 34.63
CA MET A 253 -20.23 12.34 33.18
C MET A 253 -18.91 12.97 32.73
N GLY A 254 -18.35 12.42 31.66
CA GLY A 254 -17.13 12.89 31.00
C GLY A 254 -15.86 12.14 31.41
N SER A 255 -14.94 12.00 30.45
CA SER A 255 -13.67 11.28 30.62
C SER A 255 -12.82 11.79 31.80
N MET A 256 -12.90 13.07 32.15
CA MET A 256 -12.14 13.67 33.27
C MET A 256 -12.67 13.30 34.66
N ASN A 257 -13.89 12.77 34.74
CA ASN A 257 -14.56 12.46 36.01
C ASN A 257 -14.57 10.95 36.33
N ALA A 258 -13.97 10.13 35.45
CA ALA A 258 -13.81 8.70 35.67
C ALA A 258 -12.93 8.42 36.91
N GLY A 259 -13.45 7.63 37.85
CA GLY A 259 -12.70 7.19 39.04
C GLY A 259 -12.84 8.08 40.28
N ARG A 260 -13.72 9.09 40.29
CA ARG A 260 -13.99 9.89 41.50
C ARG A 260 -14.68 9.03 42.58
N PRO A 261 -14.18 9.02 43.83
CA PRO A 261 -14.84 8.30 44.92
C PRO A 261 -16.21 8.92 45.23
N MET A 262 -17.26 8.09 45.22
CA MET A 262 -18.61 8.50 45.63
C MET A 262 -18.77 8.29 47.14
N LEU A 263 -19.16 9.34 47.87
CA LEU A 263 -19.68 9.18 49.23
C LEU A 263 -21.16 8.77 49.12
N ILE A 264 -21.49 7.62 49.70
CA ILE A 264 -22.81 7.03 49.62
C ILE A 264 -23.41 7.01 51.03
N ASP A 265 -24.55 7.68 51.20
CA ASP A 265 -25.23 7.83 52.50
C ASP A 265 -26.54 7.01 52.55
N GLY A 266 -27.01 6.65 53.75
CA GLY A 266 -28.35 6.10 53.96
C GLY A 266 -28.62 4.67 53.43
N GLY A 267 -27.62 3.79 53.42
CA GLY A 267 -27.79 2.37 53.06
C GLY A 267 -27.87 2.10 51.55
N LEU A 268 -27.52 3.08 50.73
CA LEU A 268 -27.30 2.90 49.30
C LEU A 268 -26.04 2.01 49.09
N LYS A 269 -26.14 1.01 48.22
CA LYS A 269 -25.02 0.15 47.83
C LYS A 269 -24.69 0.42 46.37
N TRP A 270 -23.41 0.57 46.06
CA TRP A 270 -22.92 0.69 44.68
C TRP A 270 -22.40 -0.66 44.22
N GLU A 271 -23.10 -1.29 43.29
CA GLU A 271 -22.64 -2.52 42.66
C GLU A 271 -21.90 -2.16 41.37
N GLN A 272 -20.57 -2.24 41.40
CA GLN A 272 -19.76 -1.97 40.21
C GLN A 272 -20.01 -3.06 39.16
N LEU A 273 -20.50 -2.67 37.99
CA LEU A 273 -20.56 -3.57 36.85
C LEU A 273 -19.12 -3.77 36.35
N SER A 274 -18.60 -5.00 36.47
CA SER A 274 -17.24 -5.36 36.02
C SER A 274 -17.12 -5.27 34.49
N ILE A 275 -15.88 -5.32 33.97
CA ILE A 275 -15.61 -5.37 32.52
C ILE A 275 -16.47 -6.47 31.90
N SER A 276 -17.39 -6.04 31.04
CA SER A 276 -18.32 -6.93 30.36
C SER A 276 -17.55 -7.79 29.34
N PRO A 277 -17.87 -9.08 29.17
CA PRO A 277 -17.38 -9.91 28.06
C PRO A 277 -17.49 -9.22 26.68
N LYS A 278 -18.43 -8.30 26.54
CA LYS A 278 -18.64 -7.47 25.34
C LYS A 278 -17.50 -6.50 25.05
N ASP A 279 -16.79 -6.01 26.07
CA ASP A 279 -15.65 -5.11 25.88
C ASP A 279 -14.41 -5.88 25.37
N ALA A 280 -14.23 -7.14 25.80
CA ALA A 280 -13.19 -8.02 25.26
C ALA A 280 -13.48 -8.39 23.79
N GLU A 281 -14.73 -8.73 23.46
CA GLU A 281 -15.17 -9.00 22.09
C GLU A 281 -14.96 -7.78 21.16
N LEU A 282 -15.18 -6.56 21.67
CA LEU A 282 -14.94 -5.32 20.92
C LEU A 282 -13.45 -5.11 20.61
N ILE A 283 -12.56 -5.38 21.56
CA ILE A 283 -11.11 -5.29 21.34
C ILE A 283 -10.66 -6.31 20.29
N ASP A 284 -11.12 -7.55 20.39
CA ASP A 284 -10.77 -8.61 19.45
C ASP A 284 -11.30 -8.31 18.03
N SER A 285 -12.51 -7.75 17.92
CA SER A 285 -13.06 -7.28 16.64
C SER A 285 -12.19 -6.20 15.98
N ARG A 286 -11.67 -5.25 16.76
CA ARG A 286 -10.78 -4.20 16.26
C ARG A 286 -9.42 -4.75 15.84
N LYS A 287 -8.87 -5.70 16.59
CA LYS A 287 -7.64 -6.41 16.20
C LYS A 287 -7.83 -7.15 14.88
N LEU A 288 -8.92 -7.90 14.72
CA LEU A 288 -9.24 -8.61 13.49
C LEU A 288 -9.40 -7.64 12.30
N SER A 289 -10.07 -6.50 12.52
CA SER A 289 -10.23 -5.46 11.49
C SER A 289 -8.88 -4.93 11.02
N ALA A 290 -7.96 -4.66 11.94
CA ALA A 290 -6.61 -4.20 11.60
C ALA A 290 -5.80 -5.28 10.85
N LEU A 291 -5.92 -6.55 11.22
CA LEU A 291 -5.30 -7.67 10.50
C LEU A 291 -5.84 -7.79 9.06
N GLN A 292 -7.15 -7.64 8.87
CA GLN A 292 -7.77 -7.63 7.54
C GLN A 292 -7.25 -6.46 6.68
N ILE A 293 -7.07 -5.28 7.27
CA ILE A 293 -6.48 -4.13 6.57
C ILE A 293 -5.04 -4.43 6.15
N CYS A 294 -4.23 -5.00 7.04
CA CYS A 294 -2.86 -5.43 6.72
C CYS A 294 -2.85 -6.44 5.57
N GLN A 295 -3.79 -7.39 5.56
CA GLN A 295 -3.95 -8.37 4.48
C GLN A 295 -4.28 -7.70 3.13
N ILE A 296 -5.16 -6.69 3.12
CA ILE A 296 -5.53 -5.95 1.90
C ILE A 296 -4.31 -5.26 1.27
N PHE A 297 -3.48 -4.61 2.11
CA PHE A 297 -2.26 -3.94 1.65
C PHE A 297 -1.06 -4.89 1.52
N ASP A 298 -1.23 -6.18 1.81
CA ASP A 298 -0.19 -7.20 1.77
C ASP A 298 0.99 -6.87 2.72
N VAL A 299 0.73 -6.23 3.86
CA VAL A 299 1.74 -5.92 4.89
C VAL A 299 1.65 -6.94 6.01
N ASP A 300 2.80 -7.46 6.45
CA ASP A 300 2.81 -8.37 7.59
C ASP A 300 2.58 -7.57 8.90
N PRO A 301 1.66 -8.00 9.79
CA PRO A 301 1.29 -7.22 10.98
C PRO A 301 2.47 -6.80 11.87
N HIS A 302 3.51 -7.64 11.95
CA HIS A 302 4.70 -7.36 12.74
C HIS A 302 5.49 -6.14 12.23
N LEU A 303 5.38 -5.79 10.94
CA LEU A 303 6.07 -4.64 10.33
C LEU A 303 5.40 -3.31 10.67
N VAL A 304 4.12 -3.34 11.06
CA VAL A 304 3.33 -2.17 11.45
C VAL A 304 3.12 -2.07 12.96
N GLY A 305 3.94 -2.79 13.74
CA GLY A 305 3.92 -2.73 15.21
C GLY A 305 2.83 -3.60 15.86
N MET A 306 2.17 -4.48 15.10
CA MET A 306 1.19 -5.43 15.63
C MET A 306 1.87 -6.77 15.90
N THR A 307 2.54 -6.89 17.05
CA THR A 307 3.40 -8.04 17.38
C THR A 307 2.71 -9.13 18.21
N GLU A 308 1.40 -9.01 18.49
CA GLU A 308 0.68 -10.02 19.27
C GLU A 308 0.41 -11.28 18.43
N GLY A 309 1.01 -12.41 18.85
CA GLY A 309 0.69 -13.75 18.33
C GLY A 309 1.65 -14.33 17.29
N ASN A 310 2.63 -13.56 16.78
CA ASN A 310 3.40 -13.93 15.60
C ASN A 310 4.73 -14.69 15.84
N THR A 311 4.90 -15.34 17.00
CA THR A 311 6.02 -16.26 17.26
C THR A 311 5.69 -17.73 16.96
N THR A 312 4.53 -18.02 16.33
CA THR A 312 3.99 -19.39 16.20
C THR A 312 4.33 -20.14 14.92
N LEU A 313 5.09 -19.56 13.99
CA LEU A 313 5.80 -20.34 12.96
C LEU A 313 7.30 -20.18 13.20
N GLY A 314 8.01 -21.29 13.41
CA GLY A 314 9.45 -21.36 13.73
C GLY A 314 10.42 -20.86 12.66
N SER A 315 10.01 -19.91 11.82
CA SER A 315 10.90 -19.09 11.00
C SER A 315 11.37 -17.88 11.82
N SER A 316 12.63 -17.49 11.64
CA SER A 316 13.13 -16.28 12.28
C SER A 316 12.35 -15.07 11.75
N ILE A 317 12.13 -14.04 12.58
CA ILE A 317 11.50 -12.77 12.15
C ILE A 317 12.23 -12.18 10.93
N THR A 318 13.53 -12.46 10.81
CA THR A 318 14.38 -12.14 9.66
C THR A 318 13.90 -12.81 8.36
N ASP A 319 13.52 -14.09 8.40
CA ASP A 319 13.02 -14.82 7.22
C ASP A 319 11.67 -14.28 6.73
N GLN A 320 10.79 -13.92 7.67
CA GLN A 320 9.49 -13.30 7.37
C GLN A 320 9.68 -11.93 6.69
N THR A 321 10.55 -11.09 7.27
CA THR A 321 10.92 -9.78 6.70
C THR A 321 11.51 -9.93 5.28
N ASN A 322 12.40 -10.90 5.09
CA ASN A 322 13.00 -11.19 3.79
C ASN A 322 11.97 -11.66 2.74
N SER A 323 10.95 -12.43 3.15
CA SER A 323 9.87 -12.86 2.25
C SER A 323 9.05 -11.67 1.72
N VAL A 324 8.74 -10.71 2.60
CA VAL A 324 8.04 -9.47 2.22
C VAL A 324 8.84 -8.69 1.17
N MET A 325 10.14 -8.52 1.37
CA MET A 325 11.01 -7.86 0.40
C MET A 325 11.07 -8.62 -0.94
N LYS A 326 11.19 -9.95 -0.91
CA LYS A 326 11.34 -10.77 -2.13
C LYS A 326 10.09 -10.79 -3.00
N PHE A 327 8.91 -11.04 -2.43
CA PHE A 327 7.71 -11.29 -3.22
C PHE A 327 6.77 -10.08 -3.30
N LYS A 328 6.69 -9.28 -2.23
CA LYS A 328 5.66 -8.25 -2.09
C LYS A 328 6.14 -6.86 -2.52
N LEU A 329 7.40 -6.53 -2.24
CA LEU A 329 8.02 -5.28 -2.71
C LEU A 329 8.34 -5.34 -4.21
N ARG A 330 8.96 -6.43 -4.67
CA ARG A 330 9.39 -6.59 -6.08
C ARG A 330 8.27 -6.38 -7.09
N LYS A 331 7.05 -6.89 -6.82
CA LYS A 331 5.89 -6.70 -7.73
C LYS A 331 5.47 -5.22 -7.85
N ARG A 332 5.67 -4.43 -6.79
CA ARG A 332 5.34 -2.99 -6.78
C ARG A 332 6.40 -2.19 -7.51
N LEU A 333 7.67 -2.46 -7.24
CA LEU A 333 8.80 -1.84 -7.94
C LEU A 333 8.73 -2.11 -9.44
N LYS A 334 8.57 -3.38 -9.85
CA LYS A 334 8.56 -3.73 -11.28
C LYS A 334 7.39 -3.10 -12.04
N ARG A 335 6.27 -2.86 -11.37
CA ARG A 335 5.12 -2.15 -11.95
C ARG A 335 5.45 -0.69 -12.27
N ILE A 336 6.15 -0.02 -11.36
CA ILE A 336 6.59 1.37 -11.54
C ILE A 336 7.67 1.42 -12.63
N GLU A 337 8.70 0.57 -12.55
CA GLU A 337 9.78 0.45 -13.53
C GLU A 337 9.23 0.23 -14.95
N ALA A 338 8.39 -0.80 -15.14
CA ALA A 338 7.85 -1.12 -16.46
C ALA A 338 6.96 0.00 -17.03
N ALA A 339 6.23 0.72 -16.17
CA ALA A 339 5.42 1.86 -16.61
C ALA A 339 6.29 3.05 -17.04
N ILE A 340 7.41 3.29 -16.35
CA ILE A 340 8.39 4.32 -16.66
C ILE A 340 9.15 3.98 -17.94
N GLU A 341 9.67 2.76 -18.04
CA GLU A 341 10.39 2.28 -19.23
C GLU A 341 9.51 2.39 -20.48
N LYS A 342 8.23 2.02 -20.38
CA LYS A 342 7.29 2.10 -21.52
C LYS A 342 6.93 3.52 -21.94
N GLN A 343 6.88 4.48 -21.01
CA GLN A 343 6.32 5.83 -21.26
C GLN A 343 7.38 6.93 -21.37
N LEU A 344 8.53 6.77 -20.72
CA LEU A 344 9.58 7.79 -20.67
C LEU A 344 10.77 7.47 -21.58
N LEU A 345 11.09 6.20 -21.83
CA LEU A 345 12.17 5.83 -22.74
C LEU A 345 11.74 6.01 -24.19
N THR A 346 12.66 6.52 -25.00
CA THR A 346 12.47 6.61 -26.44
C THR A 346 12.77 5.27 -27.10
N PRO A 347 12.28 5.02 -28.33
CA PRO A 347 12.66 3.84 -29.10
C PRO A 347 14.19 3.71 -29.29
N SER A 348 14.90 4.83 -29.34
CA SER A 348 16.37 4.86 -29.42
C SER A 348 17.02 4.37 -28.14
N ASP A 349 16.49 4.73 -26.98
CA ASP A 349 17.02 4.30 -25.68
C ASP A 349 16.83 2.79 -25.48
N LEU A 350 15.67 2.27 -25.89
CA LEU A 350 15.38 0.84 -25.89
C LEU A 350 16.33 0.07 -26.81
N ALA A 351 16.61 0.59 -28.01
CA ALA A 351 17.58 0.00 -28.94
C ALA A 351 19.02 0.04 -28.39
N ALA A 352 19.36 1.06 -27.61
CA ALA A 352 20.64 1.16 -26.91
C ALA A 352 20.74 0.24 -25.67
N GLY A 353 19.67 -0.50 -25.34
CA GLY A 353 19.64 -1.40 -24.20
C GLY A 353 19.66 -0.67 -22.86
N ILE A 354 18.98 0.48 -22.78
CA ILE A 354 18.78 1.23 -21.53
C ILE A 354 17.62 0.60 -20.74
N SER A 355 17.82 0.35 -19.45
CA SER A 355 16.79 -0.07 -18.49
C SER A 355 16.76 0.85 -17.27
N ILE A 356 15.62 0.88 -16.59
CA ILE A 356 15.41 1.71 -15.40
C ILE A 356 14.92 0.81 -14.27
N GLU A 357 15.73 0.70 -13.20
CA GLU A 357 15.50 -0.27 -12.13
C GLU A 357 15.76 0.37 -10.76
N PHE A 358 14.96 0.00 -9.76
CA PHE A 358 15.20 0.40 -8.37
C PHE A 358 16.36 -0.41 -7.80
N ASN A 359 17.33 0.28 -7.18
CA ASN A 359 18.43 -0.40 -6.52
C ASN A 359 18.00 -0.93 -5.14
N VAL A 360 17.65 -2.20 -5.09
CA VAL A 360 17.24 -2.91 -3.86
C VAL A 360 18.41 -3.33 -2.95
N GLU A 361 19.67 -3.17 -3.39
CA GLU A 361 20.83 -3.57 -2.59
C GLU A 361 20.95 -2.80 -1.27
N GLY A 362 20.35 -1.60 -1.20
CA GLY A 362 20.24 -0.82 0.04
C GLY A 362 19.60 -1.61 1.19
N PHE A 363 18.62 -2.47 0.90
CA PHE A 363 18.00 -3.32 1.94
C PHE A 363 18.90 -4.47 2.39
N LEU A 364 19.73 -5.02 1.48
CA LEU A 364 20.72 -6.05 1.85
C LEU A 364 21.78 -5.48 2.81
N ARG A 365 22.05 -4.18 2.78
CA ARG A 365 22.94 -3.53 3.76
C ARG A 365 22.40 -3.59 5.19
N ALA A 366 21.08 -3.65 5.37
CA ALA A 366 20.47 -3.71 6.70
C ALA A 366 20.70 -5.07 7.39
N ASP A 367 20.86 -6.16 6.63
CA ASP A 367 21.20 -7.48 7.17
C ASP A 367 22.72 -7.73 7.08
N SER A 368 23.45 -7.28 8.10
CA SER A 368 24.92 -7.44 8.17
C SER A 368 25.36 -8.91 8.18
N LYS A 369 24.51 -9.84 8.65
CA LYS A 369 24.84 -11.27 8.71
C LYS A 369 24.66 -11.91 7.34
N GLY A 370 23.49 -11.75 6.72
CA GLY A 370 23.25 -12.25 5.36
C GLY A 370 24.22 -11.66 4.33
N ARG A 371 24.62 -10.39 4.52
CA ARG A 371 25.62 -9.72 3.68
C ARG A 371 27.04 -10.29 3.85
N ALA A 372 27.44 -10.63 5.08
CA ALA A 372 28.72 -11.29 5.33
C ALA A 372 28.77 -12.69 4.69
N ASP A 373 27.71 -13.48 4.89
CA ASP A 373 27.58 -14.83 4.33
C ASP A 373 27.56 -14.79 2.78
N TYR A 374 26.88 -13.79 2.19
CA TYR A 374 26.87 -13.54 0.75
C TYR A 374 28.28 -13.24 0.21
N TYR A 375 29.00 -12.30 0.83
CA TYR A 375 30.36 -11.98 0.38
C TYR A 375 31.35 -13.12 0.60
N GLU A 376 31.16 -13.96 1.62
CA GLU A 376 31.98 -15.15 1.81
C GLU A 376 31.89 -16.12 0.63
N ILE A 377 30.68 -16.37 0.13
CA ILE A 377 30.45 -17.17 -1.09
C ILE A 377 31.00 -16.43 -2.32
N MET A 378 30.72 -15.13 -2.45
CA MET A 378 31.09 -14.37 -3.65
C MET A 378 32.58 -14.10 -3.79
N LYS A 379 33.40 -14.23 -2.73
CA LYS A 379 34.87 -14.15 -2.81
C LYS A 379 35.50 -15.18 -3.78
N GLN A 380 34.74 -16.21 -4.17
CA GLN A 380 35.16 -17.16 -5.20
C GLN A 380 35.13 -16.56 -6.63
N PHE A 381 34.32 -15.53 -6.85
CA PHE A 381 34.07 -14.93 -8.16
C PHE A 381 34.36 -13.42 -8.21
N MET A 382 34.40 -12.75 -7.06
CA MET A 382 34.73 -11.34 -6.93
C MET A 382 36.05 -11.16 -6.17
N THR A 383 36.84 -10.21 -6.64
CA THR A 383 38.04 -9.73 -5.96
C THR A 383 37.69 -8.94 -4.70
N ARG A 384 38.66 -8.81 -3.81
CA ARG A 384 38.48 -8.04 -2.57
C ARG A 384 38.19 -6.56 -2.87
N ASN A 385 38.79 -6.00 -3.91
CA ASN A 385 38.56 -4.61 -4.31
C ASN A 385 37.18 -4.40 -4.95
N GLU A 386 36.63 -5.38 -5.66
CA GLU A 386 35.23 -5.32 -6.14
C GLU A 386 34.24 -5.34 -4.97
N ILE A 387 34.44 -6.21 -3.97
CA ILE A 387 33.62 -6.22 -2.75
C ILE A 387 33.73 -4.87 -2.01
N ARG A 388 34.93 -4.29 -1.94
CA ARG A 388 35.15 -2.97 -1.33
C ARG A 388 34.48 -1.85 -2.12
N ALA A 389 34.47 -1.92 -3.44
CA ALA A 389 33.76 -0.96 -4.28
C ALA A 389 32.24 -1.01 -4.04
N LEU A 390 31.65 -2.20 -3.88
CA LEU A 390 30.24 -2.36 -3.52
C LEU A 390 29.91 -1.80 -2.11
N GLU A 391 30.89 -1.84 -1.21
CA GLU A 391 30.83 -1.24 0.13
C GLU A 391 31.14 0.27 0.17
N GLY A 392 31.54 0.87 -0.96
CA GLY A 392 32.01 2.26 -0.99
C GLY A 392 33.33 2.48 -0.24
N LEU A 393 34.12 1.42 -0.02
CA LEU A 393 35.43 1.47 0.64
C LEU A 393 36.55 1.69 -0.40
N PRO A 394 37.62 2.42 -0.07
CA PRO A 394 38.74 2.62 -0.99
C PRO A 394 39.45 1.29 -1.29
N PRO A 395 39.98 1.09 -2.51
CA PRO A 395 40.71 -0.11 -2.87
C PRO A 395 41.98 -0.29 -2.02
N VAL A 396 42.44 -1.53 -1.87
CA VAL A 396 43.68 -1.88 -1.15
C VAL A 396 44.64 -2.59 -2.10
N GLU A 397 45.94 -2.37 -1.87
CA GLU A 397 47.00 -3.00 -2.66
C GLU A 397 46.97 -4.52 -2.51
N GLY A 398 47.05 -5.25 -3.63
CA GLY A 398 46.89 -6.71 -3.67
C GLY A 398 45.44 -7.22 -3.56
N GLY A 399 44.44 -6.32 -3.60
CA GLY A 399 43.02 -6.66 -3.51
C GLY A 399 42.34 -7.11 -4.80
N ASP A 400 43.01 -7.01 -5.95
CA ASP A 400 42.48 -7.38 -7.29
C ASP A 400 42.74 -8.84 -7.66
N VAL A 401 43.15 -9.66 -6.69
CA VAL A 401 43.47 -11.08 -6.89
C VAL A 401 42.41 -11.94 -6.21
N LEU A 402 41.91 -12.97 -6.91
CA LEU A 402 41.02 -13.96 -6.32
C LEU A 402 41.80 -14.84 -5.33
N THR A 403 41.25 -14.99 -4.13
CA THR A 403 41.88 -15.78 -3.05
C THR A 403 41.09 -17.05 -2.79
N ILE A 404 41.77 -18.19 -2.69
CA ILE A 404 41.18 -19.43 -2.18
C ILE A 404 41.59 -19.65 -0.72
N GLN A 405 40.66 -20.16 0.09
CA GLN A 405 40.94 -20.51 1.48
C GLN A 405 41.70 -21.84 1.52
N MET A 406 42.98 -21.80 1.91
CA MET A 406 43.77 -22.99 2.19
C MET A 406 43.54 -23.39 3.66
N GLN A 407 42.46 -24.13 3.93
CA GLN A 407 42.23 -24.76 5.23
C GLN A 407 42.48 -26.25 5.10
N ASP A 408 43.73 -26.62 5.41
CA ASP A 408 44.25 -27.92 5.84
C ASP A 408 45.74 -27.99 5.46
N VAL A 409 46.58 -27.37 6.30
CA VAL A 409 48.03 -27.57 6.21
C VAL A 409 48.35 -28.88 6.93
N PRO A 410 49.06 -29.84 6.30
CA PRO A 410 49.47 -31.06 6.98
C PRO A 410 50.18 -30.74 8.29
N LEU A 411 49.85 -31.44 9.38
CA LEU A 411 50.42 -31.18 10.71
C LEU A 411 51.97 -31.16 10.71
N ARG A 412 52.59 -31.93 9.80
CA ARG A 412 54.05 -31.96 9.57
C ARG A 412 54.64 -30.62 9.11
N ASP A 413 53.88 -29.81 8.38
CA ASP A 413 54.31 -28.54 7.81
C ASP A 413 54.07 -27.38 8.79
N ALA A 414 53.16 -27.54 9.76
CA ALA A 414 52.95 -26.59 10.86
C ALA A 414 54.02 -26.68 11.97
N ILE A 415 54.62 -27.85 12.17
CA ILE A 415 55.66 -28.09 13.19
C ILE A 415 57.06 -27.69 12.68
N SER A 416 57.26 -27.65 11.36
CA SER A 416 58.57 -27.40 10.72
C SER A 416 58.83 -25.91 10.39
N GLY A 417 58.29 -24.99 11.21
CA GLY A 417 58.51 -23.54 11.14
C GLY A 417 59.91 -23.04 11.49
N GLN A 418 60.97 -23.81 11.19
CA GLN A 418 62.35 -23.31 11.13
C GLN A 418 63.06 -24.00 9.95
N GLY A 419 63.29 -23.21 8.90
CA GLY A 419 63.78 -23.68 7.61
C GLY A 419 65.12 -24.41 7.65
N ARG A 420 65.19 -25.49 6.88
CA ARG A 420 66.44 -25.97 6.30
C ARG A 420 66.81 -25.10 5.09
N ALA A 421 67.89 -24.37 5.28
CA ALA A 421 69.09 -24.33 4.44
C ALA A 421 68.95 -24.09 2.92
N ASN A 422 69.50 -22.93 2.54
CA ASN A 422 70.21 -22.63 1.31
C ASN A 422 70.99 -23.81 0.68
N GLY A 423 70.98 -23.84 -0.66
CA GLY A 423 72.03 -24.40 -1.52
C GLY A 423 71.44 -25.18 -2.70
N ARG A 424 71.88 -25.01 -3.95
CA ARG A 424 73.00 -24.30 -4.58
C ARG A 424 72.69 -24.27 -6.10
N ALA A 425 73.08 -23.18 -6.77
CA ALA A 425 74.08 -23.13 -7.86
C ALA A 425 73.64 -23.72 -9.20
#